data_AF-A0A151BQ05-F1
#
_entry.id   AF-A0A151BQ05-F1
#
_cell.length_a   1.000
_cell.length_b   1.000
_cell.length_c   1.000
_cell.angle_alpha   90.00
_cell.angle_beta   90.00
_cell.angle_gamma   90.00
#
_symmetry.space_group_name_H-M   'P 1'
#
loop_
_entity.id
_entity.type
_entity.pdbx_description
1 polymer ?
#
loop_
_entity_poly.entity_id
_entity_poly.type
_entity_poly.pdbx_seq_one_letter_code
_entity_poly.pdbx_strand_id
1 'polypeptide(L)'
;MFYNRDRISKCIVCLLVFTSVFVLDLGGVYASREVDAEEFAFKFLEQVAGIDPDSVKVASFSASSSRIVVFEGDDRPRKSDFINVVFENGSNRFKASINLIDGRIWWYKLYLLSGNLGPDKLGFDDCLRVAYNAIEGYRMLSNASYCVEFAQLVLTVLKNESLTIDLNNPSPTNEEPSFFRGLILLARVDGEMGSLEIIYDKESSTVTFIWFEKIKGRWITIWRSIDLDVSLKTGLVTSLGDSMMHYEVATTDVNVSEEEAIKIAMPYIQAYARKNLLLIKKIEATFSFETDSSLDRRQDRNGFYLIYPRWSVTATFDRVTPQNVFAYTVMIWADNGKVYHHGPQGYFSPDGGNNIYQLWPLSFVLATFIIIFTSLRIRKKHLAKAYHQKVREVS
;
A
#
# COMPACT_ATOMS: atom_id res chain seq x y z
N MET A 1 -47.15 14.88 56.47
CA MET A 1 -48.23 15.84 56.18
C MET A 1 -48.51 15.74 54.68
N PHE A 2 -49.76 15.46 54.35
CA PHE A 2 -50.25 15.07 53.03
C PHE A 2 -50.43 16.25 52.06
N TYR A 3 -50.54 15.91 50.76
CA TYR A 3 -51.04 16.71 49.63
C TYR A 3 -50.08 17.79 49.06
N ASN A 4 -49.90 17.93 47.74
CA ASN A 4 -50.92 17.82 46.70
C ASN A 4 -50.36 17.36 45.34
N ARG A 5 -51.18 16.54 44.67
CA ARG A 5 -51.08 16.02 43.31
C ARG A 5 -51.82 16.99 42.37
N ASP A 6 -51.57 16.88 41.08
CA ASP A 6 -52.40 17.38 39.98
C ASP A 6 -52.41 18.89 39.66
N ARG A 7 -51.47 19.27 38.80
CA ARG A 7 -51.85 19.90 37.52
C ARG A 7 -51.46 19.00 36.36
N ILE A 8 -52.42 18.15 36.05
CA ILE A 8 -52.59 17.38 34.83
C ILE A 8 -52.91 18.31 33.66
N SER A 9 -52.38 17.96 32.49
CA SER A 9 -52.89 18.27 31.15
C SER A 9 -52.77 19.68 30.61
N LYS A 10 -51.66 19.90 29.87
CA LYS A 10 -51.69 20.26 28.44
C LYS A 10 -50.26 20.24 27.91
N CYS A 11 -49.92 19.12 27.27
CA CYS A 11 -48.87 18.87 26.26
C CYS A 11 -48.37 17.42 26.37
N ILE A 12 -49.33 16.49 26.26
CA ILE A 12 -49.06 15.18 25.66
C ILE A 12 -48.98 15.40 24.16
N VAL A 13 -48.16 14.59 23.49
CA VAL A 13 -47.83 14.54 22.05
C VAL A 13 -46.59 15.36 21.67
N CYS A 14 -45.42 14.82 21.98
CA CYS A 14 -44.20 14.76 21.13
C CYS A 14 -42.99 14.25 21.94
N LEU A 15 -43.15 13.14 22.67
CA LEU A 15 -42.06 12.57 23.47
C LEU A 15 -42.14 11.03 23.42
N LEU A 16 -42.06 10.51 22.21
CA LEU A 16 -41.77 9.12 21.83
C LEU A 16 -41.55 9.17 20.31
N VAL A 17 -40.46 8.55 19.83
CA VAL A 17 -39.88 8.64 18.47
C VAL A 17 -38.82 9.75 18.35
N PHE A 18 -37.64 9.53 18.93
CA PHE A 18 -36.34 9.88 18.33
C PHE A 18 -35.24 9.06 19.03
N THR A 19 -35.39 7.74 19.01
CA THR A 19 -34.23 6.83 19.03
C THR A 19 -33.77 6.68 17.59
N SER A 20 -33.08 7.70 17.09
CA SER A 20 -32.38 7.61 15.80
C SER A 20 -31.24 8.62 15.78
N VAL A 21 -30.04 8.05 15.80
CA VAL A 21 -28.81 8.58 15.19
C VAL A 21 -28.29 9.89 15.79
N PHE A 22 -27.64 9.76 16.94
CA PHE A 22 -26.45 10.56 17.25
C PHE A 22 -25.35 9.60 17.68
N VAL A 23 -24.78 8.89 16.70
CA VAL A 23 -23.39 8.45 16.82
C VAL A 23 -22.57 9.69 16.51
N LEU A 24 -22.10 10.34 17.57
CA LEU A 24 -21.06 11.34 17.47
C LEU A 24 -19.81 10.62 16.92
N ASP A 25 -19.47 10.94 15.68
CA ASP A 25 -18.16 10.72 15.07
C ASP A 25 -17.11 11.57 15.80
N LEU A 26 -16.75 11.14 17.00
CA LEU A 26 -15.67 11.70 17.79
C LEU A 26 -14.75 10.54 18.20
N GLY A 27 -13.67 10.39 17.46
CA GLY A 27 -12.55 9.52 17.80
C GLY A 27 -12.84 8.04 17.57
N GLY A 28 -12.57 7.57 16.35
CA GLY A 28 -12.64 6.16 15.98
C GLY A 28 -11.82 5.31 16.95
N VAL A 29 -12.52 4.68 17.90
CA VAL A 29 -11.98 3.56 18.66
C VAL A 29 -11.89 2.42 17.65
N TYR A 30 -10.72 2.25 17.04
CA TYR A 30 -10.40 1.11 16.17
C TYR A 30 -10.47 -0.19 16.97
N ALA A 31 -11.67 -0.74 17.10
CA ALA A 31 -11.86 -2.14 17.44
C ALA A 31 -11.54 -2.94 16.18
N SER A 32 -10.54 -3.82 16.24
CA SER A 32 -10.22 -4.73 15.14
C SER A 32 -11.48 -5.48 14.75
N ARG A 33 -12.00 -5.23 13.55
CA ARG A 33 -13.16 -5.97 13.04
C ARG A 33 -12.72 -7.42 12.87
N GLU A 34 -13.39 -8.34 13.55
CA GLU A 34 -13.17 -9.76 13.30
C GLU A 34 -13.80 -10.05 11.93
N VAL A 35 -12.95 -10.25 10.92
CA VAL A 35 -13.37 -10.56 9.55
C VAL A 35 -13.37 -12.08 9.40
N ASP A 36 -14.48 -12.64 8.93
CA ASP A 36 -14.48 -13.98 8.39
C ASP A 36 -13.63 -13.96 7.11
N ALA A 37 -12.40 -14.46 7.22
CA ALA A 37 -11.41 -14.39 6.16
C ALA A 37 -11.83 -15.16 4.91
N GLU A 38 -12.58 -16.25 5.07
CA GLU A 38 -13.03 -17.08 3.96
C GLU A 38 -14.17 -16.38 3.21
N GLU A 39 -15.21 -15.96 3.93
CA GLU A 39 -16.34 -15.21 3.36
C GLU A 39 -15.86 -13.92 2.66
N PHE A 40 -14.97 -13.18 3.31
CA PHE A 40 -14.41 -11.95 2.74
C PHE A 40 -13.63 -12.24 1.47
N ALA A 41 -12.75 -13.25 1.47
CA ALA A 41 -11.91 -13.56 0.32
C ALA A 41 -12.76 -13.95 -0.89
N PHE A 42 -13.77 -14.81 -0.73
CA PHE A 42 -14.61 -15.21 -1.85
C PHE A 42 -15.46 -14.06 -2.39
N LYS A 43 -16.04 -13.23 -1.51
CA LYS A 43 -16.75 -12.00 -1.94
C LYS A 43 -15.82 -11.04 -2.69
N PHE A 44 -14.58 -10.88 -2.21
CA PHE A 44 -13.60 -10.04 -2.89
C PHE A 44 -13.23 -10.59 -4.26
N LEU A 45 -12.98 -11.90 -4.36
CA LEU A 45 -12.62 -12.54 -5.64
C LEU A 45 -13.76 -12.41 -6.66
N GLU A 46 -15.00 -12.60 -6.23
CA GLU A 46 -16.18 -12.45 -7.09
C GLU A 46 -16.41 -11.00 -7.51
N GLN A 47 -16.54 -10.08 -6.54
CA GLN A 47 -17.03 -8.72 -6.79
C GLN A 47 -15.94 -7.76 -7.27
N VAL A 48 -14.68 -8.04 -6.95
CA VAL A 48 -13.55 -7.14 -7.25
C VAL A 48 -12.59 -7.79 -8.23
N ALA A 49 -12.16 -9.03 -7.99
CA ALA A 49 -11.18 -9.67 -8.86
C ALA A 49 -11.75 -10.12 -10.22
N GLY A 50 -13.08 -10.22 -10.33
CA GLY A 50 -13.79 -10.70 -11.51
C GLY A 50 -13.70 -12.22 -11.68
N ILE A 51 -13.49 -12.96 -10.59
CA ILE A 51 -13.38 -14.43 -10.59
C ILE A 51 -14.73 -15.01 -10.19
N ASP A 52 -15.41 -15.66 -11.12
CA ASP A 52 -16.62 -16.43 -10.84
C ASP A 52 -16.26 -17.68 -9.99
N PRO A 53 -16.68 -17.77 -8.71
CA PRO A 53 -16.36 -18.88 -7.82
C PRO A 53 -16.87 -20.23 -8.34
N ASP A 54 -17.97 -20.25 -9.11
CA ASP A 54 -18.56 -21.47 -9.66
C ASP A 54 -17.78 -21.99 -10.87
N SER A 55 -17.00 -21.11 -11.51
CA SER A 55 -16.17 -21.45 -12.68
C SER A 55 -14.79 -22.00 -12.32
N VAL A 56 -14.38 -21.91 -11.04
CA VAL A 56 -13.03 -22.28 -10.58
C VAL A 56 -13.05 -23.41 -9.59
N LYS A 57 -11.98 -24.20 -9.58
CA LYS A 57 -11.78 -25.25 -8.57
C LYS A 57 -10.78 -24.77 -7.53
N VAL A 58 -11.25 -24.52 -6.30
CA VAL A 58 -10.38 -24.15 -5.19
C VAL A 58 -9.52 -25.35 -4.78
N ALA A 59 -8.21 -25.19 -4.86
CA ALA A 59 -7.24 -26.22 -4.50
C ALA A 59 -6.79 -26.10 -3.04
N SER A 60 -6.67 -24.87 -2.53
CA SER A 60 -6.36 -24.64 -1.11
C SER A 60 -6.75 -23.24 -0.67
N PHE A 61 -7.18 -23.13 0.59
CA PHE A 61 -7.37 -21.87 1.30
C PHE A 61 -6.44 -21.84 2.51
N SER A 62 -5.85 -20.68 2.78
CA SER A 62 -5.11 -20.45 4.03
C SER A 62 -5.26 -19.00 4.48
N ALA A 63 -5.48 -18.81 5.77
CA ALA A 63 -5.47 -17.50 6.40
C ALA A 63 -4.54 -17.54 7.60
N SER A 64 -3.79 -16.47 7.81
CA SER A 64 -2.93 -16.30 8.98
C SER A 64 -3.01 -14.87 9.48
N SER A 65 -3.10 -14.72 10.79
CA SER A 65 -3.13 -13.42 11.45
C SER A 65 -1.82 -13.19 12.20
N SER A 66 -1.26 -12.00 12.05
CA SER A 66 -0.14 -11.53 12.86
C SER A 66 -0.50 -10.19 13.49
N ARG A 67 0.04 -9.95 14.69
CA ARG A 67 0.05 -8.59 15.25
C ARG A 67 1.24 -7.89 14.65
N ILE A 68 0.99 -6.80 13.94
CA ILE A 68 2.05 -5.92 13.48
C ILE A 68 2.27 -4.90 14.58
N VAL A 69 3.49 -4.89 15.10
CA VAL A 69 3.93 -3.80 15.98
C VAL A 69 3.95 -2.55 15.11
N VAL A 70 3.01 -1.65 15.33
CA VAL A 70 3.20 -0.27 14.88
C VAL A 70 4.29 0.29 15.78
N PHE A 71 5.38 0.76 15.17
CA PHE A 71 6.57 1.21 15.88
C PHE A 71 6.23 2.31 16.93
N GLU A 72 7.09 2.42 17.95
CA GLU A 72 6.96 3.31 19.13
C GLU A 72 6.17 4.61 18.85
N GLY A 73 5.00 4.77 19.50
CA GLY A 73 4.13 5.96 19.40
C GLY A 73 2.67 5.68 19.04
N ASP A 74 2.37 4.47 18.55
CA ASP A 74 1.00 3.97 18.39
C ASP A 74 0.77 2.85 19.42
N ASP A 75 0.02 3.16 20.48
CA ASP A 75 -0.17 2.28 21.65
C ASP A 75 -1.00 1.02 21.33
N ARG A 76 -1.46 0.84 20.08
CA ARG A 76 -2.34 -0.27 19.70
C ARG A 76 -1.67 -1.17 18.66
N PRO A 77 -1.35 -2.44 18.99
CA PRO A 77 -0.90 -3.39 17.99
C PRO A 77 -2.01 -3.55 16.93
N ARG A 78 -1.68 -3.24 15.68
CA ARG A 78 -2.56 -3.46 14.53
C ARG A 78 -2.60 -4.93 14.18
N LYS A 79 -3.74 -5.41 13.72
CA LYS A 79 -3.90 -6.80 13.27
C LYS A 79 -3.70 -6.85 11.76
N SER A 80 -2.85 -7.74 11.29
CA SER A 80 -2.76 -8.04 9.87
C SER A 80 -3.17 -9.46 9.56
N ASP A 81 -4.08 -9.58 8.61
CA ASP A 81 -4.61 -10.85 8.13
C ASP A 81 -4.08 -11.09 6.71
N PHE A 82 -3.34 -12.17 6.53
CA PHE A 82 -2.85 -12.64 5.24
C PHE A 82 -3.69 -13.82 4.79
N ILE A 83 -4.37 -13.67 3.67
CA ILE A 83 -5.28 -14.66 3.12
C ILE A 83 -4.73 -15.09 1.75
N ASN A 84 -4.62 -16.40 1.53
CA ASN A 84 -4.23 -16.95 0.25
C ASN A 84 -5.27 -17.97 -0.23
N VAL A 85 -5.74 -17.79 -1.46
CA VAL A 85 -6.61 -18.72 -2.15
C VAL A 85 -5.89 -19.22 -3.39
N VAL A 86 -5.67 -20.53 -3.48
CA VAL A 86 -5.13 -21.18 -4.67
C VAL A 86 -6.26 -21.89 -5.38
N PHE A 87 -6.43 -21.58 -6.66
CA PHE A 87 -7.51 -22.16 -7.47
C PHE A 87 -7.03 -22.48 -8.88
N GLU A 88 -7.74 -23.40 -9.51
CA GLU A 88 -7.53 -23.86 -10.89
C GLU A 88 -8.66 -23.30 -11.76
N ASN A 89 -8.29 -22.73 -12.91
CA ASN A 89 -9.22 -22.32 -13.96
C ASN A 89 -8.72 -22.91 -15.28
N GLY A 90 -9.36 -23.99 -15.74
CA GLY A 90 -8.88 -24.80 -16.85
C GLY A 90 -7.50 -25.39 -16.56
N SER A 91 -6.53 -25.13 -17.44
CA SER A 91 -5.13 -25.56 -17.28
C SER A 91 -4.26 -24.61 -16.46
N ASN A 92 -4.80 -23.45 -16.07
CA ASN A 92 -4.08 -22.43 -15.32
C ASN A 92 -4.31 -22.59 -13.82
N ARG A 93 -3.26 -22.36 -13.05
CA ARG A 93 -3.31 -22.36 -11.59
C ARG A 93 -2.90 -21.00 -11.07
N PHE A 94 -3.74 -20.42 -10.23
CA PHE A 94 -3.55 -19.08 -9.69
C PHE A 94 -3.41 -19.11 -8.17
N LYS A 95 -2.77 -18.07 -7.64
CA LYS A 95 -2.77 -17.73 -6.22
C LYS A 95 -3.25 -16.29 -6.06
N ALA A 96 -4.44 -16.12 -5.49
CA ALA A 96 -4.86 -14.84 -4.94
C ALA A 96 -4.25 -14.67 -3.55
N SER A 97 -3.54 -13.56 -3.33
CA SER A 97 -2.99 -13.18 -2.03
C SER A 97 -3.62 -11.85 -1.63
N ILE A 98 -4.29 -11.80 -0.48
CA ILE A 98 -4.97 -10.62 0.07
C ILE A 98 -4.34 -10.31 1.42
N ASN A 99 -4.00 -9.05 1.65
CA ASN A 99 -3.59 -8.56 2.94
C ASN A 99 -4.58 -7.53 3.47
N LEU A 100 -5.05 -7.78 4.69
CA LEU A 100 -5.85 -6.84 5.45
C LEU A 100 -5.03 -6.27 6.60
N ILE A 101 -5.21 -5.00 6.90
CA ILE A 101 -4.77 -4.37 8.15
C ILE A 101 -6.02 -3.82 8.85
N ASP A 102 -6.27 -4.28 10.06
CA ASP A 102 -7.48 -4.01 10.85
C ASP A 102 -8.80 -4.25 10.08
N GLY A 103 -8.82 -5.30 9.27
CA GLY A 103 -9.98 -5.69 8.47
C GLY A 103 -10.22 -4.84 7.22
N ARG A 104 -9.28 -3.95 6.86
CA ARG A 104 -9.32 -3.14 5.62
C ARG A 104 -8.24 -3.62 4.66
N ILE A 105 -8.51 -3.56 3.36
CA ILE A 105 -7.51 -3.98 2.36
C ILE A 105 -6.32 -3.04 2.37
N TRP A 106 -5.15 -3.66 2.47
CA TRP A 106 -3.86 -3.02 2.23
C TRP A 106 -3.42 -3.28 0.78
N TRP A 107 -3.39 -4.56 0.39
CA TRP A 107 -3.16 -4.96 -1.00
C TRP A 107 -3.79 -6.31 -1.33
N TYR A 108 -4.02 -6.50 -2.61
CA TYR A 108 -4.35 -7.77 -3.25
C TYR A 108 -3.43 -8.00 -4.44
N LYS A 109 -3.03 -9.24 -4.67
CA LYS A 109 -2.28 -9.64 -5.86
C LYS A 109 -2.65 -11.04 -6.33
N LEU A 110 -2.83 -11.17 -7.64
CA LEU A 110 -3.07 -12.43 -8.33
C LEU A 110 -1.80 -12.91 -9.02
N TYR A 111 -1.34 -14.10 -8.67
CA TYR A 111 -0.17 -14.72 -9.28
C TYR A 111 -0.58 -15.91 -10.14
N LEU A 112 -0.04 -15.99 -11.35
CA LEU A 112 -0.05 -17.23 -12.12
C LEU A 112 1.05 -18.16 -11.57
N LEU A 113 0.64 -19.27 -10.96
CA LEU A 113 1.58 -20.28 -10.44
C LEU A 113 2.05 -21.23 -11.53
N SER A 114 1.15 -21.60 -12.44
CA SER A 114 1.46 -22.47 -13.58
C SER A 114 0.42 -22.31 -14.68
N GLY A 115 0.83 -22.58 -15.92
CA GLY A 115 -0.01 -22.48 -17.11
C GLY A 115 0.47 -21.38 -18.05
N ASN A 116 -0.39 -20.99 -18.98
CA ASN A 116 -0.12 -19.95 -19.96
C ASN A 116 -1.42 -19.19 -20.25
N LEU A 117 -1.39 -17.87 -20.07
CA LEU A 117 -2.55 -17.01 -20.28
C LEU A 117 -2.81 -16.74 -21.77
N GLY A 118 -1.81 -17.00 -22.62
CA GLY A 118 -1.83 -16.70 -24.04
C GLY A 118 -1.55 -15.23 -24.34
N PRO A 119 -1.86 -14.78 -25.56
CA PRO A 119 -1.74 -13.38 -25.95
C PRO A 119 -2.82 -12.52 -25.28
N ASP A 120 -2.70 -11.21 -25.45
CA ASP A 120 -3.72 -10.24 -25.06
C ASP A 120 -5.03 -10.52 -25.82
N LYS A 121 -6.15 -10.44 -25.11
CA LYS A 121 -7.50 -10.75 -25.63
C LYS A 121 -8.48 -9.59 -25.52
N LEU A 122 -8.11 -8.57 -24.74
CA LEU A 122 -8.96 -7.45 -24.40
C LEU A 122 -8.39 -6.16 -24.97
N GLY A 123 -9.30 -5.27 -25.36
CA GLY A 123 -8.97 -3.89 -25.71
C GLY A 123 -9.00 -2.98 -24.49
N PHE A 124 -8.65 -1.71 -24.72
CA PHE A 124 -8.67 -0.67 -23.70
C PHE A 124 -10.07 -0.47 -23.08
N ASP A 125 -11.12 -0.44 -23.91
CA ASP A 125 -12.51 -0.29 -23.46
C ASP A 125 -12.99 -1.44 -22.57
N ASP A 126 -12.50 -2.66 -22.83
CA ASP A 126 -12.82 -3.81 -21.98
C ASP A 126 -12.16 -3.64 -20.61
N CYS A 127 -10.91 -3.19 -20.56
CA CYS A 127 -10.21 -2.89 -19.31
C CYS A 127 -10.93 -1.81 -18.50
N LEU A 128 -11.45 -0.76 -19.16
CA LEU A 128 -12.25 0.28 -18.52
C LEU A 128 -13.53 -0.27 -17.89
N ARG A 129 -14.23 -1.19 -18.57
CA ARG A 129 -15.44 -1.85 -18.03
C ARG A 129 -15.12 -2.74 -16.84
N VAL A 130 -14.04 -3.52 -16.93
CA VAL A 130 -13.57 -4.36 -15.82
C VAL A 130 -13.20 -3.49 -14.62
N ALA A 131 -12.40 -2.43 -14.84
CA ALA A 131 -12.00 -1.51 -13.79
C ALA A 131 -13.21 -0.84 -13.12
N TYR A 132 -14.17 -0.33 -13.90
CA TYR A 132 -15.39 0.25 -13.35
C TYR A 132 -16.15 -0.71 -12.44
N ASN A 133 -16.39 -1.94 -12.90
CA ASN A 133 -17.11 -2.95 -12.12
C ASN A 133 -16.34 -3.31 -10.85
N ALA A 134 -15.02 -3.46 -10.93
CA ALA A 134 -14.16 -3.77 -9.78
C ALA A 134 -14.14 -2.65 -8.74
N ILE A 135 -14.08 -1.38 -9.18
CA ILE A 135 -14.11 -0.21 -8.29
C ILE A 135 -15.45 -0.13 -7.57
N GLU A 136 -16.57 -0.34 -8.28
CA GLU A 136 -17.90 -0.36 -7.67
C GLU A 136 -18.08 -1.54 -6.70
N GLY A 137 -17.60 -2.72 -7.08
CA GLY A 137 -17.56 -3.90 -6.20
C GLY A 137 -16.76 -3.63 -4.93
N TYR A 138 -15.57 -3.05 -5.07
CA TYR A 138 -14.72 -2.68 -3.94
C TYR A 138 -15.37 -1.61 -3.05
N ARG A 139 -15.99 -0.59 -3.66
CA ARG A 139 -16.74 0.45 -2.95
C ARG A 139 -17.82 -0.15 -2.05
N MET A 140 -18.60 -1.09 -2.58
CA MET A 140 -19.67 -1.76 -1.84
C MET A 140 -19.12 -2.66 -0.73
N LEU A 141 -18.09 -3.47 -1.03
CA LEU A 141 -17.50 -4.42 -0.09
C LEU A 141 -16.78 -3.72 1.08
N SER A 142 -16.04 -2.65 0.80
CA SER A 142 -15.19 -1.95 1.77
C SER A 142 -15.84 -0.69 2.36
N ASN A 143 -17.03 -0.29 1.88
CA ASN A 143 -17.68 0.98 2.21
C ASN A 143 -16.77 2.20 1.95
N ALA A 144 -15.99 2.15 0.87
CA ALA A 144 -14.98 3.14 0.50
C ALA A 144 -15.61 4.31 -0.30
N SER A 145 -16.19 5.30 0.38
CA SER A 145 -16.97 6.36 -0.28
C SER A 145 -16.19 7.19 -1.30
N TYR A 146 -14.86 7.31 -1.17
CA TYR A 146 -14.01 8.01 -2.14
C TYR A 146 -13.95 7.31 -3.50
N CYS A 147 -14.26 6.02 -3.58
CA CYS A 147 -14.31 5.29 -4.86
C CYS A 147 -15.44 5.77 -5.79
N VAL A 148 -16.40 6.57 -5.31
CA VAL A 148 -17.48 7.14 -6.14
C VAL A 148 -16.91 7.99 -7.28
N GLU A 149 -16.03 8.94 -6.97
CA GLU A 149 -15.45 9.79 -8.01
C GLU A 149 -14.49 8.99 -8.90
N PHE A 150 -13.74 8.04 -8.32
CA PHE A 150 -12.88 7.14 -9.10
C PHE A 150 -13.69 6.39 -10.18
N ALA A 151 -14.80 5.74 -9.81
CA ALA A 151 -15.66 5.05 -10.76
C ALA A 151 -16.25 6.00 -11.81
N GLN A 152 -16.64 7.22 -11.41
CA GLN A 152 -17.18 8.23 -12.33
C GLN A 152 -16.14 8.70 -13.36
N LEU A 153 -14.89 8.91 -12.95
CA LEU A 153 -13.81 9.30 -13.86
C LEU A 153 -13.49 8.18 -14.86
N VAL A 154 -13.48 6.91 -14.42
CA VAL A 154 -13.33 5.75 -15.32
C VAL A 154 -14.47 5.70 -16.34
N LEU A 155 -15.73 5.88 -15.90
CA LEU A 155 -16.87 5.95 -16.82
C LEU A 155 -16.78 7.13 -17.80
N THR A 156 -16.20 8.25 -17.37
CA THR A 156 -16.03 9.43 -18.22
C THR A 156 -15.06 9.12 -19.36
N VAL A 157 -13.95 8.44 -19.08
CA VAL A 157 -13.02 7.96 -20.12
C VAL A 157 -13.72 6.98 -21.05
N LEU A 158 -14.44 5.99 -20.51
CA LEU A 158 -15.15 4.98 -21.29
C LEU A 158 -16.20 5.56 -22.25
N LYS A 159 -16.86 6.66 -21.87
CA LYS A 159 -17.88 7.31 -22.70
C LYS A 159 -17.30 8.31 -23.69
N ASN A 160 -16.01 8.63 -23.56
CA ASN A 160 -15.40 9.65 -24.40
C ASN A 160 -14.84 9.03 -25.68
N GLU A 161 -15.63 9.05 -26.75
CA GLU A 161 -15.24 8.54 -28.06
C GLU A 161 -13.96 9.22 -28.62
N SER A 162 -13.65 10.45 -28.20
CA SER A 162 -12.42 11.14 -28.63
C SER A 162 -11.15 10.60 -27.97
N LEU A 163 -11.26 9.78 -26.92
CA LEU A 163 -10.15 9.14 -26.20
C LEU A 163 -9.92 7.69 -26.65
N THR A 164 -10.32 7.33 -27.87
CA THR A 164 -10.08 5.99 -28.41
C THR A 164 -8.57 5.70 -28.46
N ILE A 165 -8.10 4.76 -27.64
CA ILE A 165 -6.68 4.38 -27.51
C ILE A 165 -6.45 3.02 -28.14
N ASP A 166 -5.57 2.96 -29.15
CA ASP A 166 -5.05 1.70 -29.69
C ASP A 166 -3.82 1.25 -28.90
N LEU A 167 -3.95 0.17 -28.14
CA LEU A 167 -2.85 -0.38 -27.33
C LEU A 167 -1.70 -0.98 -28.16
N ASN A 168 -1.92 -1.24 -29.45
CA ASN A 168 -0.84 -1.70 -30.35
C ASN A 168 0.08 -0.55 -30.78
N ASN A 169 -0.45 0.67 -30.80
CA ASN A 169 0.29 1.88 -31.08
C ASN A 169 -0.17 3.00 -30.13
N PRO A 170 0.13 2.87 -28.83
CA PRO A 170 -0.36 3.83 -27.84
C PRO A 170 0.33 5.15 -28.14
N SER A 171 -0.43 6.17 -28.53
CA SER A 171 0.12 7.53 -28.62
C SER A 171 0.40 7.98 -27.20
N PRO A 172 1.66 8.06 -26.75
CA PRO A 172 1.93 8.55 -25.41
C PRO A 172 1.39 9.99 -25.35
N THR A 173 0.77 10.34 -24.24
CA THR A 173 0.71 11.75 -23.88
C THR A 173 2.15 12.28 -23.85
N ASN A 174 2.39 13.54 -24.21
CA ASN A 174 3.71 14.17 -24.01
C ASN A 174 4.10 14.28 -22.52
N GLU A 175 3.24 13.80 -21.63
CA GLU A 175 3.37 13.76 -20.19
C GLU A 175 3.82 12.37 -19.74
N GLU A 176 4.76 12.33 -18.78
CA GLU A 176 5.13 11.11 -18.08
C GLU A 176 4.10 10.80 -16.98
N PRO A 177 3.86 9.51 -16.66
CA PRO A 177 3.08 9.14 -15.48
C PRO A 177 3.65 9.78 -14.21
N SER A 178 2.78 10.15 -13.26
CA SER A 178 3.22 10.91 -12.07
C SER A 178 4.21 10.14 -11.19
N PHE A 179 4.19 8.79 -11.21
CA PHE A 179 5.05 7.96 -10.35
C PHE A 179 5.77 6.82 -11.07
N PHE A 180 5.16 6.20 -12.08
CA PHE A 180 5.73 5.05 -12.78
C PHE A 180 6.51 5.47 -14.02
N ARG A 181 7.76 5.94 -13.82
CA ARG A 181 8.65 6.29 -14.94
C ARG A 181 8.91 5.07 -15.81
N GLY A 182 8.88 5.27 -17.13
CA GLY A 182 9.10 4.21 -18.12
C GLY A 182 7.83 3.46 -18.54
N LEU A 183 6.68 3.75 -17.93
CA LEU A 183 5.38 3.27 -18.40
C LEU A 183 4.69 4.30 -19.30
N ILE A 184 3.65 3.86 -20.02
CA ILE A 184 2.95 4.70 -20.99
C ILE A 184 1.69 5.27 -20.34
N LEU A 185 1.65 6.59 -20.14
CA LEU A 185 0.42 7.27 -19.71
C LEU A 185 -0.57 7.29 -20.89
N LEU A 186 -1.72 6.65 -20.70
CA LEU A 186 -2.78 6.58 -21.70
C LEU A 186 -3.76 7.74 -21.55
N ALA A 187 -4.17 8.03 -20.31
CA ALA A 187 -5.10 9.11 -20.02
C ALA A 187 -4.87 9.66 -18.62
N ARG A 188 -5.12 10.97 -18.48
CA ARG A 188 -5.23 11.66 -17.19
C ARG A 188 -6.53 12.46 -17.19
N VAL A 189 -7.33 12.28 -16.15
CA VAL A 189 -8.59 13.00 -15.98
C VAL A 189 -8.66 13.58 -14.58
N ASP A 190 -8.79 14.90 -14.49
CA ASP A 190 -8.95 15.60 -13.23
C ASP A 190 -10.43 15.68 -12.84
N GLY A 191 -10.76 15.17 -11.66
CA GLY A 191 -12.03 15.39 -10.98
C GLY A 191 -11.98 16.57 -10.02
N GLU A 192 -13.04 16.73 -9.23
CA GLU A 192 -13.11 17.72 -8.15
C GLU A 192 -12.28 17.28 -6.95
N MET A 193 -12.47 16.04 -6.49
CA MET A 193 -11.85 15.52 -5.27
C MET A 193 -10.50 14.83 -5.54
N GLY A 194 -10.28 14.38 -6.76
CA GLY A 194 -9.09 13.63 -7.13
C GLY A 194 -8.72 13.71 -8.61
N SER A 195 -7.70 12.94 -8.98
CA SER A 195 -7.21 12.81 -10.35
C SER A 195 -7.02 11.34 -10.68
N LEU A 196 -7.52 10.92 -11.84
CA LEU A 196 -7.34 9.58 -12.40
C LEU A 196 -6.16 9.58 -13.37
N GLU A 197 -5.25 8.63 -13.21
CA GLU A 197 -4.25 8.25 -14.21
C GLU A 197 -4.50 6.83 -14.68
N ILE A 198 -4.42 6.61 -16.00
CA ILE A 198 -4.52 5.30 -16.63
C ILE A 198 -3.22 5.03 -17.37
N ILE A 199 -2.54 3.95 -16.97
CA ILE A 199 -1.18 3.66 -17.38
C ILE A 199 -1.15 2.27 -18.02
N TYR A 200 -0.43 2.15 -19.12
CA TYR A 200 -0.21 0.87 -19.79
C TYR A 200 1.21 0.37 -19.54
N ASP A 201 1.28 -0.87 -19.04
CA ASP A 201 2.50 -1.65 -18.95
C ASP A 201 2.48 -2.77 -19.99
N LYS A 202 3.31 -2.58 -21.02
CA LYS A 202 3.47 -3.52 -22.13
C LYS A 202 4.19 -4.80 -21.71
N GLU A 203 5.07 -4.75 -20.72
CA GLU A 203 5.84 -5.92 -20.30
C GLU A 203 4.96 -6.93 -19.56
N SER A 204 4.11 -6.42 -18.66
CA SER A 204 3.17 -7.25 -17.91
C SER A 204 1.84 -7.49 -18.64
N SER A 205 1.57 -6.76 -19.73
CA SER A 205 0.29 -6.75 -20.43
C SER A 205 -0.87 -6.35 -19.50
N THR A 206 -0.70 -5.24 -18.78
CA THR A 206 -1.71 -4.72 -17.85
C THR A 206 -2.02 -3.24 -18.10
N VAL A 207 -3.26 -2.87 -17.79
CA VAL A 207 -3.67 -1.48 -17.68
C VAL A 207 -3.91 -1.16 -16.21
N THR A 208 -3.15 -0.21 -15.68
CA THR A 208 -3.21 0.25 -14.30
C THR A 208 -4.08 1.49 -14.23
N PHE A 209 -4.99 1.51 -13.26
CA PHE A 209 -5.86 2.65 -12.95
C PHE A 209 -5.51 3.15 -11.56
N ILE A 210 -5.11 4.41 -11.45
CA ILE A 210 -4.73 5.02 -10.17
C ILE A 210 -5.57 6.25 -9.97
N TRP A 211 -6.26 6.32 -8.84
CA TRP A 211 -6.94 7.53 -8.41
C TRP A 211 -6.22 8.12 -7.22
N PHE A 212 -5.85 9.40 -7.34
CA PHE A 212 -5.22 10.18 -6.29
C PHE A 212 -6.22 11.15 -5.69
N GLU A 213 -6.35 11.18 -4.38
CA GLU A 213 -7.08 12.25 -3.70
C GLU A 213 -6.26 13.55 -3.74
N LYS A 214 -6.94 14.66 -4.04
CA LYS A 214 -6.35 16.00 -4.01
C LYS A 214 -6.27 16.54 -2.59
N ILE A 215 -5.05 16.66 -2.08
CA ILE A 215 -4.76 17.39 -0.85
C ILE A 215 -4.90 18.90 -1.14
N LYS A 216 -5.76 19.58 -0.38
CA LYS A 216 -6.13 21.01 -0.59
C LYS A 216 -6.55 21.32 -2.03
N GLY A 217 -7.21 20.37 -2.70
CA GLY A 217 -7.69 20.55 -4.07
C GLY A 217 -6.59 20.66 -5.13
N ARG A 218 -5.31 20.45 -4.78
CA ARG A 218 -4.20 20.68 -5.73
C ARG A 218 -3.11 19.61 -5.75
N TRP A 219 -2.72 19.04 -4.61
CA TRP A 219 -1.57 18.14 -4.55
C TRP A 219 -2.01 16.69 -4.54
N ILE A 220 -1.20 15.81 -5.14
CA ILE A 220 -1.43 14.36 -5.16
C ILE A 220 -0.22 13.63 -4.56
N THR A 221 -0.44 12.43 -4.04
CA THR A 221 0.61 11.55 -3.53
C THR A 221 0.15 10.09 -3.52
N ILE A 222 1.07 9.14 -3.72
CA ILE A 222 0.80 7.68 -3.66
C ILE A 222 0.25 7.21 -2.31
N TRP A 223 0.48 7.99 -1.25
CA TRP A 223 -0.05 7.66 0.07
C TRP A 223 -1.53 8.00 0.21
N ARG A 224 -2.06 8.83 -0.69
CA ARG A 224 -3.48 9.15 -0.80
C ARG A 224 -4.00 8.71 -2.15
N SER A 225 -3.74 7.45 -2.49
CA SER A 225 -4.23 6.84 -3.72
C SER A 225 -4.83 5.46 -3.48
N ILE A 226 -5.63 5.05 -4.45
CA ILE A 226 -6.08 3.68 -4.67
C ILE A 226 -5.71 3.31 -6.10
N ASP A 227 -5.18 2.11 -6.29
CA ASP A 227 -4.78 1.58 -7.58
C ASP A 227 -5.34 0.17 -7.82
N LEU A 228 -5.54 -0.17 -9.09
CA LEU A 228 -5.79 -1.53 -9.52
C LEU A 228 -5.19 -1.80 -10.89
N ASP A 229 -4.82 -3.05 -11.13
CA ASP A 229 -4.31 -3.52 -12.42
C ASP A 229 -5.31 -4.47 -13.07
N VAL A 230 -5.63 -4.25 -14.33
CA VAL A 230 -6.42 -5.17 -15.17
C VAL A 230 -5.52 -5.86 -16.17
N SER A 231 -5.58 -7.19 -16.23
CA SER A 231 -4.83 -7.98 -17.21
C SER A 231 -5.50 -8.01 -18.58
N LEU A 232 -4.77 -7.62 -19.62
CA LEU A 232 -5.24 -7.70 -21.02
C LEU A 232 -5.41 -9.15 -21.51
N LYS A 233 -4.77 -10.11 -20.84
CA LYS A 233 -4.81 -11.54 -21.20
C LYS A 233 -6.02 -12.27 -20.64
N THR A 234 -6.53 -11.82 -19.50
CA THR A 234 -7.54 -12.55 -18.72
C THR A 234 -8.79 -11.74 -18.39
N GLY A 235 -8.72 -10.41 -18.37
CA GLY A 235 -9.81 -9.56 -17.90
C GLY A 235 -10.02 -9.59 -16.40
N LEU A 236 -9.10 -10.22 -15.67
CA LEU A 236 -9.12 -10.23 -14.22
C LEU A 236 -8.38 -9.02 -13.66
N VAL A 237 -8.82 -8.56 -12.49
CA VAL A 237 -8.02 -7.64 -11.69
C VAL A 237 -6.88 -8.45 -11.07
N THR A 238 -5.65 -8.05 -11.36
CA THR A 238 -4.43 -8.75 -10.92
C THR A 238 -3.76 -8.09 -9.73
N SER A 239 -4.08 -6.83 -9.46
CA SER A 239 -3.58 -6.07 -8.32
C SER A 239 -4.67 -5.11 -7.86
N LEU A 240 -4.72 -4.86 -6.55
CA LEU A 240 -5.41 -3.70 -5.98
C LEU A 240 -4.65 -3.25 -4.74
N GLY A 241 -4.38 -1.95 -4.63
CA GLY A 241 -3.76 -1.31 -3.48
C GLY A 241 -4.62 -0.15 -2.99
N ASP A 242 -4.80 -0.02 -1.67
CA ASP A 242 -5.53 1.10 -1.09
C ASP A 242 -4.75 1.74 0.05
N SER A 243 -3.98 2.78 -0.30
CA SER A 243 -3.22 3.56 0.67
C SER A 243 -4.13 4.43 1.55
N MET A 244 -5.28 4.87 1.01
CA MET A 244 -6.17 5.82 1.69
C MET A 244 -6.86 5.26 2.92
N MET A 245 -7.06 3.94 2.97
CA MET A 245 -7.61 3.25 4.15
C MET A 245 -6.71 3.36 5.39
N HIS A 246 -5.45 3.73 5.21
CA HIS A 246 -4.43 3.65 6.24
C HIS A 246 -3.70 4.95 6.47
N TYR A 247 -3.37 5.71 5.42
CA TYR A 247 -2.60 6.94 5.55
C TYR A 247 -3.48 8.17 5.70
N GLU A 248 -3.11 9.07 6.61
CA GLU A 248 -3.82 10.33 6.85
C GLU A 248 -2.87 11.53 6.71
N VAL A 249 -3.39 12.63 6.17
CA VAL A 249 -2.65 13.89 6.06
C VAL A 249 -2.58 14.53 7.44
N ALA A 250 -1.40 14.53 8.06
CA ALA A 250 -1.21 15.08 9.40
C ALA A 250 -1.24 16.61 9.43
N THR A 251 -0.67 17.24 8.40
CA THR A 251 -0.72 18.68 8.19
C THR A 251 -0.64 18.99 6.71
N THR A 252 -1.18 20.14 6.33
CA THR A 252 -1.05 20.72 4.99
C THR A 252 -0.26 22.02 4.99
N ASP A 253 0.29 22.39 6.14
CA ASP A 253 1.00 23.65 6.31
C ASP A 253 2.34 23.60 5.59
N VAL A 254 2.62 24.65 4.81
CA VAL A 254 3.88 24.79 4.06
C VAL A 254 4.46 26.13 4.45
N ASN A 255 5.35 26.11 5.45
CA ASN A 255 5.98 27.30 6.01
C ASN A 255 7.36 27.57 5.42
N VAL A 256 7.94 26.59 4.74
CA VAL A 256 9.25 26.67 4.08
C VAL A 256 9.03 26.79 2.58
N SER A 257 9.54 27.86 1.97
CA SER A 257 9.53 28.03 0.52
C SER A 257 10.55 27.13 -0.17
N GLU A 258 10.48 27.02 -1.50
CA GLU A 258 11.48 26.29 -2.29
C GLU A 258 12.89 26.86 -2.09
N GLU A 259 13.02 28.19 -2.15
CA GLU A 259 14.29 28.90 -1.98
C GLU A 259 14.85 28.71 -0.57
N GLU A 260 13.97 28.73 0.45
CA GLU A 260 14.37 28.48 1.82
C GLU A 260 14.81 27.04 2.02
N ALA A 261 14.12 26.06 1.42
CA ALA A 261 14.54 24.66 1.43
C ALA A 261 15.92 24.48 0.78
N ILE A 262 16.17 25.12 -0.36
CA ILE A 262 17.49 25.10 -1.02
C ILE A 262 18.56 25.73 -0.11
N LYS A 263 18.24 26.84 0.56
CA LYS A 263 19.15 27.49 1.51
C LYS A 263 19.47 26.60 2.70
N ILE A 264 18.48 25.89 3.26
CA ILE A 264 18.66 24.91 4.35
C ILE A 264 19.53 23.73 3.88
N ALA A 265 19.34 23.24 2.65
CA ALA A 265 20.06 22.10 2.11
C ALA A 265 21.52 22.41 1.74
N MET A 266 21.80 23.65 1.33
CA MET A 266 23.09 24.04 0.73
C MET A 266 24.32 23.71 1.59
N PRO A 267 24.36 23.93 2.93
CA PRO A 267 25.50 23.57 3.75
C PRO A 267 25.84 22.07 3.70
N TYR A 268 24.84 21.19 3.69
CA TYR A 268 25.01 19.73 3.60
C TYR A 268 25.59 19.34 2.24
N ILE A 269 25.01 19.88 1.17
CA ILE A 269 25.43 19.63 -0.22
C ILE A 269 26.87 20.10 -0.42
N GLN A 270 27.20 21.33 -0.01
CA GLN A 270 28.55 21.90 -0.17
C GLN A 270 29.58 21.13 0.65
N ALA A 271 29.24 20.70 1.87
CA ALA A 271 30.14 19.89 2.69
C ALA A 271 30.47 18.55 2.00
N TYR A 272 29.47 17.86 1.44
CA TYR A 272 29.70 16.62 0.70
C TYR A 272 30.50 16.86 -0.58
N ALA A 273 30.16 17.87 -1.37
CA ALA A 273 30.85 18.20 -2.61
C ALA A 273 32.33 18.53 -2.36
N ARG A 274 32.64 19.36 -1.35
CA ARG A 274 34.03 19.70 -0.96
C ARG A 274 34.81 18.47 -0.51
N LYS A 275 34.22 17.64 0.36
CA LYS A 275 34.86 16.42 0.87
C LYS A 275 35.25 15.45 -0.25
N ASN A 276 34.46 15.39 -1.32
CA ASN A 276 34.64 14.45 -2.43
C ASN A 276 35.22 15.09 -3.70
N LEU A 277 35.64 16.36 -3.64
CA LEU A 277 36.18 17.13 -4.78
C LEU A 277 35.25 17.08 -6.01
N LEU A 278 33.97 17.37 -5.78
CA LEU A 278 32.91 17.40 -6.81
C LEU A 278 32.45 18.83 -7.07
N LEU A 279 32.05 19.11 -8.31
CA LEU A 279 31.36 20.34 -8.69
C LEU A 279 29.86 20.09 -8.73
N ILE A 280 29.07 21.01 -8.17
CA ILE A 280 27.62 20.97 -8.24
C ILE A 280 27.20 21.47 -9.64
N LYS A 281 26.51 20.63 -10.41
CA LYS A 281 26.01 20.98 -11.75
C LYS A 281 24.61 21.57 -11.71
N LYS A 282 23.71 20.93 -10.98
CA LYS A 282 22.30 21.31 -10.89
C LYS A 282 21.82 21.12 -9.47
N ILE A 283 20.91 21.99 -9.04
CA ILE A 283 20.13 21.82 -7.82
C ILE A 283 18.68 21.83 -8.24
N GLU A 284 17.92 20.85 -7.77
CA GLU A 284 16.47 20.75 -7.96
C GLU A 284 15.81 20.57 -6.60
N ALA A 285 14.74 21.29 -6.35
CA ALA A 285 13.88 21.09 -5.20
C ALA A 285 12.54 20.54 -5.67
N THR A 286 12.10 19.44 -5.06
CA THR A 286 10.82 18.80 -5.41
C THR A 286 9.93 18.74 -4.18
N PHE A 287 8.71 19.25 -4.31
CA PHE A 287 7.69 19.18 -3.28
C PHE A 287 6.87 17.88 -3.39
N SER A 288 6.60 17.24 -2.26
CA SER A 288 5.69 16.07 -2.20
C SER A 288 5.14 15.88 -0.79
N PHE A 289 4.10 15.07 -0.64
CA PHE A 289 3.67 14.56 0.67
C PHE A 289 4.26 13.17 0.88
N GLU A 290 4.88 12.95 2.04
CA GLU A 290 5.56 11.69 2.41
C GLU A 290 5.32 11.33 3.87
N THR A 291 5.32 10.03 4.15
CA THR A 291 5.47 9.39 5.45
C THR A 291 6.82 9.73 6.10
N ASP A 292 6.85 9.74 7.43
CA ASP A 292 8.11 9.73 8.17
C ASP A 292 8.66 8.29 8.24
N SER A 293 9.36 7.90 7.18
CA SER A 293 9.97 6.58 7.06
C SER A 293 11.33 6.46 7.77
N SER A 294 11.86 7.55 8.34
CA SER A 294 13.19 7.57 8.97
C SER A 294 13.30 6.53 10.09
N LEU A 295 14.48 5.94 10.30
CA LEU A 295 14.72 5.00 11.41
C LEU A 295 14.88 5.73 12.76
N ASP A 296 15.16 7.04 12.71
CA ASP A 296 15.37 7.91 13.88
C ASP A 296 14.05 8.54 14.39
N ARG A 297 12.95 7.77 14.33
CA ARG A 297 11.54 8.15 14.63
C ARG A 297 11.27 8.72 16.02
N ARG A 298 12.29 8.82 16.88
CA ARG A 298 12.12 8.98 18.32
C ARG A 298 11.80 10.39 18.78
N GLN A 299 11.72 11.41 17.91
CA GLN A 299 11.68 12.80 18.42
C GLN A 299 10.69 13.78 17.80
N ASP A 300 10.12 13.60 16.59
CA ASP A 300 9.39 14.72 15.95
C ASP A 300 7.98 14.46 15.44
N ARG A 301 7.66 13.24 14.98
CA ARG A 301 6.39 12.96 14.30
C ARG A 301 5.84 11.61 14.72
N ASN A 302 4.54 11.60 15.04
CA ASN A 302 3.86 10.41 15.52
C ASN A 302 3.24 9.66 14.35
N GLY A 303 3.63 8.41 14.13
CA GLY A 303 2.84 7.47 13.33
C GLY A 303 3.34 7.26 11.91
N PHE A 304 3.61 5.99 11.59
CA PHE A 304 3.98 5.48 10.27
C PHE A 304 2.95 5.81 9.18
N TYR A 305 1.70 6.01 9.59
CA TYR A 305 0.55 6.25 8.73
C TYR A 305 0.21 7.72 8.57
N LEU A 306 1.01 8.62 9.13
CA LEU A 306 0.84 10.06 8.94
C LEU A 306 1.76 10.55 7.83
N ILE A 307 1.19 11.31 6.89
CA ILE A 307 1.93 11.94 5.81
C ILE A 307 2.00 13.46 5.99
N TYR A 308 3.12 14.00 5.56
CA TYR A 308 3.50 15.38 5.78
C TYR A 308 4.09 16.00 4.51
N PRO A 309 3.96 17.32 4.32
CA PRO A 309 4.57 18.00 3.20
C PRO A 309 6.09 18.06 3.38
N ARG A 310 6.84 17.77 2.32
CA ARG A 310 8.30 17.78 2.31
C ARG A 310 8.88 18.43 1.07
N TRP A 311 10.06 18.99 1.23
CA TRP A 311 10.99 19.33 0.17
C TRP A 311 12.08 18.28 0.06
N SER A 312 12.33 17.79 -1.15
CA SER A 312 13.50 16.98 -1.50
C SER A 312 14.42 17.83 -2.36
N VAL A 313 15.53 18.30 -1.77
CA VAL A 313 16.53 19.10 -2.49
C VAL A 313 17.67 18.21 -2.93
N THR A 314 17.82 18.01 -4.23
CA THR A 314 18.83 17.15 -4.84
C THR A 314 19.82 17.98 -5.64
N ALA A 315 21.11 17.80 -5.33
CA ALA A 315 22.21 18.36 -6.10
C ALA A 315 22.87 17.26 -6.94
N THR A 316 22.93 17.43 -8.26
CA THR A 316 23.67 16.53 -9.16
C THR A 316 25.09 17.02 -9.37
N PHE A 317 26.04 16.09 -9.46
CA PHE A 317 27.45 16.40 -9.56
C PHE A 317 27.97 16.34 -11.00
N ASP A 318 29.16 16.90 -11.22
CA ASP A 318 29.81 16.94 -12.52
C ASP A 318 30.21 15.57 -13.06
N ARG A 319 30.46 14.63 -12.16
CA ARG A 319 30.88 13.26 -12.42
C ARG A 319 30.34 12.31 -11.35
N VAL A 320 30.32 11.03 -11.68
CA VAL A 320 30.00 9.95 -10.73
C VAL A 320 31.25 9.61 -9.93
N THR A 321 31.14 9.45 -8.61
CA THR A 321 32.27 9.04 -7.75
C THR A 321 32.66 7.58 -7.98
N PRO A 322 33.84 7.13 -7.53
CA PRO A 322 34.19 5.70 -7.54
C PRO A 322 33.22 4.81 -6.75
N GLN A 323 32.44 5.38 -5.83
CA GLN A 323 31.38 4.72 -5.09
C GLN A 323 30.02 4.78 -5.82
N ASN A 324 30.02 5.08 -7.11
CA ASN A 324 28.83 5.21 -7.96
C ASN A 324 27.83 6.28 -7.51
N VAL A 325 28.27 7.31 -6.77
CA VAL A 325 27.41 8.43 -6.34
C VAL A 325 27.37 9.49 -7.43
N PHE A 326 26.17 9.86 -7.88
CA PHE A 326 25.95 10.90 -8.89
C PHE A 326 25.25 12.15 -8.36
N ALA A 327 24.63 12.09 -7.18
CA ALA A 327 23.95 13.22 -6.56
C ALA A 327 23.98 13.17 -5.02
N TYR A 328 23.50 14.22 -4.40
CA TYR A 328 23.28 14.29 -2.95
C TYR A 328 21.93 14.92 -2.66
N THR A 329 21.14 14.30 -1.79
CA THR A 329 19.77 14.73 -1.49
C THR A 329 19.63 15.09 -0.02
N VAL A 330 18.93 16.18 0.26
CA VAL A 330 18.52 16.63 1.59
C VAL A 330 17.00 16.65 1.61
N MET A 331 16.41 15.97 2.60
CA MET A 331 14.96 15.91 2.79
C MET A 331 14.58 16.76 4.00
N ILE A 332 13.65 17.69 3.77
CA ILE A 332 13.28 18.77 4.68
C ILE A 332 11.77 18.75 4.83
N TRP A 333 11.29 18.76 6.06
CA TRP A 333 9.86 18.94 6.33
C TRP A 333 9.43 20.36 5.98
N ALA A 334 8.41 20.50 5.12
CA ALA A 334 8.03 21.80 4.56
C ALA A 334 7.22 22.66 5.53
N ASP A 335 6.68 22.07 6.59
CA ASP A 335 5.91 22.74 7.66
C ASP A 335 6.82 23.36 8.75
N ASN A 336 8.02 22.84 8.98
CA ASN A 336 8.88 23.32 10.07
C ASN A 336 10.36 23.51 9.72
N GLY A 337 10.79 23.17 8.50
CA GLY A 337 12.17 23.37 8.04
C GLY A 337 13.18 22.38 8.62
N LYS A 338 12.74 21.37 9.39
CA LYS A 338 13.64 20.37 9.95
C LYS A 338 14.16 19.44 8.87
N VAL A 339 15.49 19.33 8.78
CA VAL A 339 16.17 18.28 8.00
C VAL A 339 16.04 16.98 8.77
N TYR A 340 15.37 15.98 8.17
CA TYR A 340 15.17 14.67 8.79
C TYR A 340 15.98 13.56 8.13
N HIS A 341 16.47 13.80 6.91
CA HIS A 341 17.35 12.87 6.22
C HIS A 341 18.23 13.60 5.21
N HIS A 342 19.48 13.18 5.04
CA HIS A 342 20.34 13.62 3.96
C HIS A 342 21.39 12.57 3.61
N GLY A 343 21.71 12.41 2.32
CA GLY A 343 22.65 11.38 1.91
C GLY A 343 22.98 11.35 0.42
N PRO A 344 24.10 10.68 0.06
CA PRO A 344 24.49 10.49 -1.32
C PRO A 344 23.47 9.61 -2.07
N GLN A 345 23.25 9.94 -3.34
CA GLN A 345 22.43 9.18 -4.28
C GLN A 345 23.35 8.53 -5.31
N GLY A 346 23.27 7.21 -5.44
CA GLY A 346 24.15 6.46 -6.32
C GLY A 346 23.51 5.20 -6.88
N TYR A 347 24.18 4.58 -7.84
CA TYR A 347 23.81 3.26 -8.31
C TYR A 347 24.29 2.22 -7.32
N PHE A 348 23.40 1.34 -6.89
CA PHE A 348 23.80 0.12 -6.21
C PHE A 348 24.55 -0.75 -7.23
N SER A 349 25.87 -0.83 -7.10
CA SER A 349 26.65 -1.87 -7.77
C SER A 349 26.59 -3.13 -6.89
N PRO A 350 26.14 -4.29 -7.42
CA PRO A 350 26.14 -5.55 -6.69
C PRO A 350 27.53 -5.96 -6.16
N ASP A 351 28.59 -5.33 -6.67
CA ASP A 351 29.99 -5.69 -6.38
C ASP A 351 30.62 -4.85 -5.27
N GLY A 352 29.85 -3.94 -4.65
CA GLY A 352 30.27 -3.16 -3.48
C GLY A 352 30.21 -3.97 -2.20
N GLY A 353 31.28 -4.71 -1.89
CA GLY A 353 31.43 -5.55 -0.71
C GLY A 353 31.12 -4.85 0.61
N ASN A 354 29.87 -4.99 1.07
CA ASN A 354 29.49 -5.16 2.47
C ASN A 354 28.18 -5.93 2.51
N ASN A 355 28.35 -7.25 2.63
CA ASN A 355 27.33 -8.28 2.58
C ASN A 355 26.49 -8.31 3.87
N ILE A 356 25.82 -7.20 4.20
CA ILE A 356 24.93 -7.14 5.38
C ILE A 356 23.60 -7.90 5.09
N TYR A 357 23.27 -8.13 3.81
CA TYR A 357 22.14 -8.93 3.38
C TYR A 357 22.43 -10.44 3.22
N GLN A 358 23.69 -10.90 3.37
CA GLN A 358 24.04 -12.33 3.37
C GLN A 358 24.18 -12.96 4.76
N LEU A 359 24.04 -12.20 5.86
CA LEU A 359 24.12 -12.76 7.22
C LEU A 359 22.76 -13.05 7.88
N TRP A 360 21.65 -12.67 7.24
CA TRP A 360 20.30 -13.01 7.73
C TRP A 360 19.85 -14.47 7.48
N PRO A 361 20.32 -15.20 6.43
CA PRO A 361 20.00 -16.63 6.31
C PRO A 361 20.83 -17.53 7.24
N LEU A 362 22.07 -17.15 7.56
CA LEU A 362 22.98 -17.99 8.34
C LEU A 362 22.61 -18.08 9.83
N SER A 363 22.03 -17.02 10.39
CA SER A 363 21.55 -17.00 11.77
C SER A 363 20.27 -17.85 11.96
N PHE A 364 19.40 -17.91 10.95
CA PHE A 364 18.25 -18.82 10.94
C PHE A 364 18.65 -20.28 10.75
N VAL A 365 19.66 -20.57 9.92
CA VAL A 365 20.18 -21.94 9.74
C VAL A 365 20.89 -22.44 11.00
N LEU A 366 21.68 -21.61 11.70
CA LEU A 366 22.28 -22.01 12.98
C LEU A 366 21.23 -22.23 14.09
N ALA A 367 20.22 -21.36 14.18
CA ALA A 367 19.16 -21.50 15.19
C ALA A 367 18.31 -22.76 14.95
N THR A 368 17.97 -23.06 13.70
CA THR A 368 17.25 -24.30 13.35
C THR A 368 18.11 -25.55 13.56
N PHE A 369 19.41 -25.52 13.26
CA PHE A 369 20.31 -26.64 13.57
C PHE A 369 20.44 -26.90 15.08
N ILE A 370 20.53 -25.85 15.91
CA ILE A 370 20.60 -26.00 17.38
C ILE A 370 19.28 -26.56 17.94
N ILE A 371 18.12 -26.11 17.43
CA ILE A 371 16.80 -26.60 17.86
C ILE A 371 16.59 -28.07 17.43
N ILE A 372 17.00 -28.45 16.21
CA ILE A 372 16.90 -29.83 15.74
C ILE A 372 17.86 -30.75 16.51
N PHE A 373 19.09 -30.33 16.79
CA PHE A 373 20.04 -31.14 17.57
C PHE A 373 19.63 -31.30 19.03
N THR A 374 19.11 -30.25 19.67
CA THR A 374 18.64 -30.32 21.06
C THR A 374 17.39 -31.20 21.17
N SER A 375 16.43 -31.06 20.24
CA SER A 375 15.24 -31.92 20.20
C SER A 375 15.57 -33.39 19.92
N LEU A 376 16.53 -33.69 19.02
CA LEU A 376 17.03 -35.05 18.79
C LEU A 376 17.76 -35.63 20.01
N ARG A 377 18.57 -34.84 20.72
CA ARG A 377 19.24 -35.28 21.97
C ARG A 377 18.24 -35.59 23.07
N ILE A 378 17.22 -34.73 23.25
CA ILE A 378 16.16 -34.93 24.23
C ILE A 378 15.36 -36.19 23.89
N ARG A 379 14.98 -36.39 22.62
CA ARG A 379 14.24 -37.58 22.17
C ARG A 379 15.05 -38.87 22.35
N LYS A 380 16.36 -38.85 22.07
CA LYS A 380 17.24 -40.01 22.32
C LYS A 380 17.37 -40.33 23.82
N LYS A 381 17.42 -39.30 24.68
CA LYS A 381 17.47 -39.47 26.14
C LYS A 381 16.16 -40.04 26.70
N HIS A 382 15.01 -39.60 26.18
CA HIS A 382 13.70 -40.16 26.56
C HIS A 382 13.52 -41.61 26.09
N LEU A 383 13.95 -41.94 24.86
CA LEU A 383 13.90 -43.32 24.35
C LEU A 383 14.81 -44.26 25.14
N ALA A 384 16.02 -43.83 25.52
CA ALA A 384 16.91 -44.62 26.36
C ALA A 384 16.34 -44.84 27.78
N LYS A 385 15.67 -43.84 28.35
CA LYS A 385 15.03 -43.94 29.66
C LYS A 385 13.81 -44.87 29.63
N ALA A 386 13.00 -44.80 28.58
CA ALA A 386 11.87 -45.70 28.35
C ALA A 386 12.32 -47.15 28.11
N TYR A 387 13.42 -47.36 27.38
CA TYR A 387 14.01 -48.68 27.19
C TYR A 387 14.51 -49.29 28.50
N HIS A 388 15.25 -48.53 29.31
CA HIS A 388 15.73 -49.01 30.62
C HIS A 388 14.62 -49.23 31.65
N GLN A 389 13.50 -48.51 31.54
CA GLN A 389 12.34 -48.74 32.39
C GLN A 389 11.60 -50.03 31.98
N LYS A 390 11.45 -50.26 30.67
CA LYS A 390 10.84 -51.49 30.13
C LYS A 390 11.67 -52.74 30.38
N VAL A 391 13.00 -52.65 30.35
CA VAL A 391 13.90 -53.77 30.73
C VAL A 391 13.79 -54.10 32.22
N ARG A 392 13.50 -53.12 33.08
CA ARG A 392 13.31 -53.31 34.53
C ARG A 392 11.94 -53.86 34.93
N GLU A 393 10.94 -53.73 34.07
CA GLU A 393 9.59 -54.29 34.29
C GLU A 393 9.47 -55.75 33.80
N VAL A 394 10.45 -56.24 33.02
CA VAL A 394 10.49 -57.60 32.44
C VAL A 394 11.54 -58.49 33.13
N SER A 395 12.39 -57.92 34.00
CA SER A 395 13.30 -58.62 34.92
C SER A 395 12.71 -58.62 36.33
#